data_AF-A0A4R7THX2-F1
#
_entry.id   AF-A0A4R7THX2-F1
#
_cell.length_a   1.000
_cell.length_b   1.000
_cell.length_c   1.000
_cell.angle_alpha   90.00
_cell.angle_beta   90.00
_cell.angle_gamma   90.00
#
_symmetry.space_group_name_H-M   'P 1'
#
loop_
_entity.id
_entity.type
_entity.pdbx_description
1 polymer ?
#
loop_
_entity_poly.entity_id
_entity_poly.type
_entity_poly.pdbx_seq_one_letter_code
_entity_poly.pdbx_strand_id
1 'polypeptide(L)'
;MARWDPGTEQRLRKAALELYRQHGYDAVTVTQIAERAGITRRSYFRYFPDKREVLFANSDQLPPAIAKAVLVAADHTPPLTAVLDALTEVGNLLAVDVEQLAERRDVIASSPELQERERTKAATVSVAIQQALEQRGTATGTSKAIAQVATIAFANAFQLWIEAKANKPFRDCLTTATTELRTALADPSPA
;
A
#
# COMPACT_ATOMS: atom_id res chain seq x y z
N MET A 1 21.90 18.11 -16.75
CA MET A 1 20.64 17.76 -16.06
C MET A 1 20.07 16.52 -16.73
N ALA A 2 20.00 15.38 -16.04
CA ALA A 2 19.52 14.14 -16.65
C ALA A 2 18.03 14.27 -16.94
N ARG A 3 17.67 14.24 -18.23
CA ARG A 3 16.29 14.17 -18.70
C ARG A 3 15.67 12.89 -18.15
N TRP A 4 14.87 12.99 -17.09
CA TRP A 4 14.13 11.88 -16.54
C TRP A 4 13.23 11.29 -17.62
N ASP A 5 13.43 10.01 -17.93
CA ASP A 5 12.52 9.26 -18.78
C ASP A 5 11.43 8.70 -17.86
N PRO A 6 10.19 9.23 -17.90
CA PRO A 6 9.09 8.80 -17.02
C PRO A 6 8.76 7.31 -17.14
N GLY A 7 9.19 6.63 -18.22
CA GLY A 7 9.04 5.19 -18.35
C GLY A 7 10.05 4.36 -17.55
N THR A 8 11.14 4.95 -17.03
CA THR A 8 12.24 4.17 -16.43
C THR A 8 11.85 3.48 -15.14
N GLU A 9 11.13 4.17 -14.25
CA GLU A 9 10.65 3.58 -12.99
C GLU A 9 9.72 2.39 -13.28
N GLN A 10 8.79 2.55 -14.23
CA GLN A 10 7.88 1.48 -14.61
C GLN A 10 8.61 0.29 -15.23
N ARG A 11 9.63 0.52 -16.08
CA ARG A 11 10.48 -0.55 -16.61
C ARG A 11 11.24 -1.29 -15.50
N LEU A 12 11.75 -0.57 -14.50
CA LEU A 12 12.43 -1.17 -13.35
C LEU A 12 11.50 -2.05 -12.52
N ARG A 13 10.29 -1.56 -12.22
CA ARG A 13 9.26 -2.32 -11.49
C ARG A 13 8.88 -3.59 -12.21
N LYS A 14 8.58 -3.50 -13.52
CA LYS A 14 8.25 -4.65 -14.35
C LYS A 14 9.40 -5.67 -14.41
N ALA A 15 10.62 -5.20 -14.67
CA ALA A 15 11.81 -6.05 -14.71
C ALA A 15 12.06 -6.78 -13.38
N ALA A 16 11.86 -6.09 -12.25
CA ALA A 16 12.01 -6.68 -10.93
C ALA A 16 10.99 -7.79 -10.67
N LEU A 17 9.70 -7.53 -10.91
CA LEU A 17 8.63 -8.53 -10.74
C LEU A 17 8.87 -9.78 -11.59
N GLU A 18 9.20 -9.60 -12.87
CA GLU A 18 9.51 -10.72 -13.77
C GLU A 18 10.67 -11.57 -13.26
N LEU A 19 11.77 -10.93 -12.83
CA LEU A 19 12.95 -11.63 -12.33
C LEU A 19 12.66 -12.33 -11.00
N TYR A 20 11.94 -11.69 -10.07
CA TYR A 20 11.58 -12.31 -8.80
C TYR A 20 10.67 -13.52 -8.99
N ARG A 21 9.74 -13.47 -9.94
CA ARG A 21 8.89 -14.61 -10.28
C ARG A 21 9.68 -15.77 -10.88
N GLN A 22 10.68 -15.47 -11.70
CA GLN A 22 11.48 -16.49 -12.41
C GLN A 22 12.52 -17.15 -11.52
N HIS A 23 13.14 -16.40 -10.61
CA HIS A 23 14.34 -16.85 -9.89
C HIS A 23 14.20 -16.81 -8.37
N GLY A 24 13.10 -16.27 -7.85
CA GLY A 24 12.92 -15.96 -6.43
C GLY A 24 13.57 -14.63 -6.04
N TYR A 25 13.05 -14.00 -4.99
CA TYR A 25 13.53 -12.70 -4.52
C TYR A 25 15.02 -12.73 -4.12
N ASP A 26 15.47 -13.79 -3.45
CA ASP A 26 16.83 -13.87 -2.91
C ASP A 26 17.91 -13.98 -3.99
N ALA A 27 17.63 -14.71 -5.08
CA ALA A 27 18.57 -14.96 -6.15
C ALA A 27 18.78 -13.77 -7.11
N VAL A 28 17.91 -12.75 -7.04
CA VAL A 28 17.94 -11.60 -7.94
C VAL A 28 18.72 -10.44 -7.34
N THR A 29 19.51 -9.79 -8.19
CA THR A 29 20.36 -8.64 -7.86
C THR A 29 19.88 -7.37 -8.55
N VAL A 30 20.23 -6.21 -7.96
CA VAL A 30 20.00 -4.88 -8.56
C VAL A 30 20.61 -4.76 -9.96
N THR A 31 21.77 -5.40 -10.20
CA THR A 31 22.42 -5.38 -11.53
C THR A 31 21.53 -6.03 -12.58
N GLN A 32 21.00 -7.23 -12.30
CA GLN A 32 20.13 -7.95 -13.25
C GLN A 32 18.85 -7.17 -13.54
N ILE A 33 18.26 -6.52 -12.53
CA ILE A 33 17.07 -5.67 -12.71
C ILE A 33 17.40 -4.48 -13.60
N ALA A 34 18.52 -3.79 -13.33
CA ALA A 34 18.95 -2.64 -14.12
C ALA A 34 19.22 -3.00 -15.58
N GLU A 35 19.96 -4.08 -15.81
CA GLU A 35 20.27 -4.61 -17.16
C GLU A 35 18.99 -4.96 -17.91
N ARG A 36 18.06 -5.67 -17.26
CA ARG A 36 16.75 -6.02 -17.84
C ARG A 36 15.92 -4.77 -18.20
N ALA A 37 16.00 -3.72 -17.38
CA ALA A 37 15.31 -2.44 -17.63
C ALA A 37 16.04 -1.52 -18.63
N GLY A 38 17.20 -1.94 -19.15
CA GLY A 38 17.98 -1.20 -20.13
C GLY A 38 18.75 0.00 -19.54
N ILE A 39 19.08 -0.03 -18.24
CA ILE A 39 19.82 1.04 -17.57
C ILE A 39 21.02 0.49 -16.78
N THR A 40 21.92 1.38 -16.37
CA THR A 40 23.07 0.98 -15.55
C THR A 40 22.68 0.79 -14.07
N ARG A 41 23.42 -0.05 -13.34
CA ARG A 41 23.31 -0.17 -11.87
C ARG A 41 23.41 1.18 -11.16
N ARG A 42 24.29 2.08 -11.62
CA ARG A 42 24.41 3.45 -11.08
C ARG A 42 23.11 4.25 -11.27
N SER A 43 22.41 4.03 -12.39
CA SER A 43 21.15 4.71 -12.67
C SER A 43 20.00 4.14 -11.84
N TYR A 44 19.99 2.82 -11.58
CA TYR A 44 19.03 2.19 -10.68
C TYR A 44 18.99 2.88 -9.32
N PHE A 45 20.16 3.12 -8.71
CA PHE A 45 20.26 3.74 -7.38
C PHE A 45 19.77 5.20 -7.32
N ARG A 46 19.47 5.82 -8.46
CA ARG A 46 18.78 7.13 -8.49
C ARG A 46 17.27 7.00 -8.26
N TYR A 47 16.70 5.82 -8.46
CA TYR A 47 15.28 5.52 -8.27
C TYR A 47 15.03 4.78 -6.97
N PHE A 48 15.82 3.75 -6.68
CA PHE A 48 15.61 2.88 -5.52
C PHE A 48 16.91 2.64 -4.77
N PRO A 49 16.91 2.73 -3.43
CA PRO A 49 18.12 2.53 -2.64
C PRO A 49 18.58 1.06 -2.63
N ASP A 50 17.67 0.11 -2.80
CA ASP A 50 17.96 -1.32 -2.83
C ASP A 50 16.97 -2.09 -3.73
N LYS A 51 17.09 -3.42 -3.76
CA LYS A 51 16.21 -4.29 -4.55
C LYS A 51 14.80 -4.41 -3.96
N ARG A 52 14.61 -4.25 -2.65
CA ARG A 52 13.29 -4.36 -2.00
C ARG A 52 12.40 -3.18 -2.38
N GLU A 53 12.96 -1.96 -2.39
CA GLU A 53 12.16 -0.74 -2.51
C GLU A 53 11.50 -0.60 -3.89
N VAL A 54 11.98 -1.31 -4.92
CA VAL A 54 11.29 -1.34 -6.23
C VAL A 54 9.87 -1.91 -6.12
N LEU A 55 9.60 -2.80 -5.17
CA LEU A 55 8.28 -3.36 -4.90
C LEU A 55 7.39 -2.38 -4.13
N PHE A 56 7.95 -1.33 -3.54
CA PHE A 56 7.24 -0.33 -2.74
C PHE A 56 7.29 1.05 -3.39
N ALA A 57 7.52 1.12 -4.70
CA ALA A 57 7.51 2.35 -5.45
C ALA A 57 6.23 3.16 -5.16
N ASN A 58 6.38 4.46 -4.91
CA ASN A 58 5.30 5.40 -4.55
C ASN A 58 4.63 5.14 -3.19
N SER A 59 5.04 4.14 -2.40
CA SER A 59 4.45 3.92 -1.06
C SER A 59 4.68 5.09 -0.12
N ASP A 60 5.79 5.82 -0.28
CA ASP A 60 6.14 6.96 0.58
C ASP A 60 5.24 8.18 0.33
N GLN A 61 4.52 8.19 -0.79
CA GLN A 61 3.51 9.21 -1.09
C GLN A 61 2.17 8.91 -0.41
N LEU A 62 1.93 7.66 0.03
CA LEU A 62 0.66 7.25 0.62
C LEU A 62 0.40 7.90 1.98
N PRO A 63 1.32 7.86 2.97
CA PRO A 63 1.07 8.50 4.27
C PRO A 63 0.68 9.98 4.17
N PRO A 64 1.42 10.86 3.45
CA PRO A 64 1.02 12.27 3.34
C PRO A 64 -0.25 12.47 2.51
N ALA A 65 -0.51 11.65 1.48
CA ALA A 65 -1.75 11.75 0.70
C ALA A 65 -2.98 11.39 1.55
N ILE A 66 -2.91 10.29 2.31
CA ILE A 66 -3.99 9.87 3.22
C ILE A 66 -4.19 10.90 4.33
N ALA A 67 -3.12 11.38 4.97
CA ALA A 67 -3.22 12.40 6.00
C ALA A 67 -3.89 13.68 5.47
N LYS A 68 -3.50 14.14 4.27
CA LYS A 68 -4.12 15.29 3.62
C LYS A 68 -5.61 15.07 3.37
N ALA A 69 -5.99 13.91 2.83
CA ALA A 69 -7.39 13.57 2.55
C ALA A 69 -8.23 13.52 3.84
N VAL A 70 -7.67 12.98 4.94
CA VAL A 70 -8.33 13.02 6.26
C VAL A 70 -8.51 14.46 6.75
N LEU A 71 -7.48 15.32 6.63
CA LEU A 71 -7.52 16.70 7.12
C LEU A 71 -8.53 17.59 6.39
N VAL A 72 -8.78 17.35 5.10
CA VAL A 72 -9.73 18.15 4.30
C VAL A 72 -11.16 17.65 4.35
N ALA A 73 -11.42 16.53 5.05
CA ALA A 73 -12.77 16.04 5.27
C ALA A 73 -13.59 17.07 6.07
N ALA A 74 -14.88 17.22 5.74
CA ALA A 74 -15.75 18.20 6.38
C ALA A 74 -15.78 18.02 7.91
N ASP A 75 -15.86 19.12 8.66
CA ASP A 75 -15.71 19.14 10.13
C ASP A 75 -16.66 18.17 10.86
N HIS A 76 -17.89 18.01 10.36
CA HIS A 76 -18.90 17.12 10.93
C HIS A 76 -18.77 15.65 10.51
N THR A 77 -17.77 15.31 9.68
CA THR A 77 -17.53 13.94 9.23
C THR A 77 -16.97 13.11 10.39
N PRO A 78 -17.63 11.99 10.76
CA PRO A 78 -17.13 11.11 11.81
C PRO A 78 -15.69 10.64 11.54
N PRO A 79 -14.83 10.52 12.56
CA PRO A 79 -13.41 10.18 12.39
C PRO A 79 -13.14 8.94 11.54
N LEU A 80 -13.86 7.84 11.79
CA LEU A 80 -13.68 6.60 11.02
C LEU A 80 -14.12 6.78 9.55
N THR A 81 -15.23 7.48 9.30
CA THR A 81 -15.72 7.75 7.94
C THR A 81 -14.70 8.58 7.15
N ALA A 82 -14.14 9.63 7.74
CA ALA A 82 -13.12 10.46 7.09
C ALA A 82 -11.88 9.63 6.67
N VAL A 83 -11.46 8.66 7.49
CA VAL A 83 -10.35 7.76 7.16
C VAL A 83 -10.73 6.78 6.06
N LEU A 84 -11.91 6.17 6.11
CA LEU A 84 -12.35 5.21 5.09
C LEU A 84 -12.53 5.88 3.72
N ASP A 85 -13.03 7.12 3.69
CA ASP A 85 -13.15 7.91 2.46
C ASP A 85 -11.77 8.24 1.88
N ALA A 86 -10.83 8.70 2.73
CA ALA A 86 -9.44 8.96 2.34
C ALA A 86 -8.75 7.71 1.78
N LEU A 87 -8.92 6.55 2.45
CA LEU A 87 -8.37 5.28 1.99
C LEU A 87 -9.00 4.81 0.67
N THR A 88 -10.29 5.06 0.47
CA THR A 88 -10.98 4.75 -0.78
C THR A 88 -10.42 5.58 -1.95
N GLU A 89 -10.22 6.89 -1.74
CA GLU A 89 -9.65 7.78 -2.74
C GLU A 89 -8.24 7.33 -3.15
N VAL A 90 -7.38 7.08 -2.16
CA VAL A 90 -6.00 6.65 -2.40
C VAL A 90 -5.93 5.25 -3.01
N GLY A 91 -6.78 4.32 -2.57
CA GLY A 91 -6.85 2.97 -3.13
C GLY A 91 -7.24 2.97 -4.62
N ASN A 92 -8.15 3.86 -5.04
CA ASN A 92 -8.51 4.00 -6.46
C ASN A 92 -7.36 4.52 -7.32
N LEU A 93 -6.47 5.36 -6.78
CA LEU A 93 -5.27 5.83 -7.50
C LEU A 93 -4.22 4.72 -7.68
N LEU A 94 -4.18 3.76 -6.77
CA LEU A 94 -3.30 2.59 -6.85
C LEU A 94 -3.82 1.51 -7.79
N ALA A 95 -5.11 1.55 -8.13
CA ALA A 95 -5.83 0.49 -8.81
C ALA A 95 -5.57 0.38 -10.33
N VAL A 96 -4.38 0.76 -10.80
CA VAL A 96 -4.09 0.95 -12.25
C VAL A 96 -3.66 -0.36 -12.95
N ASP A 97 -3.06 -1.31 -12.24
CA ASP A 97 -2.64 -2.61 -12.81
C ASP A 97 -2.74 -3.74 -11.78
N VAL A 98 -3.82 -4.50 -11.86
CA VAL A 98 -4.21 -5.53 -10.88
C VAL A 98 -3.32 -6.77 -10.97
N GLU A 99 -2.87 -7.09 -12.19
CA GLU A 99 -2.03 -8.25 -12.44
C GLU A 99 -0.63 -8.03 -11.84
N GLN A 100 -0.03 -6.86 -12.08
CA GLN A 100 1.23 -6.50 -11.43
C GLN A 100 1.10 -6.45 -9.90
N LEU A 101 -0.06 -6.06 -9.36
CA LEU A 101 -0.30 -6.04 -7.92
C LEU A 101 -0.44 -7.45 -7.33
N ALA A 102 -1.07 -8.38 -8.05
CA ALA A 102 -1.12 -9.78 -7.68
C ALA A 102 0.28 -10.41 -7.66
N GLU A 103 1.07 -10.20 -8.71
CA GLU A 103 2.46 -10.69 -8.79
C GLU A 103 3.32 -10.10 -7.66
N ARG A 104 3.22 -8.79 -7.42
CA ARG A 104 3.89 -8.11 -6.30
C ARG A 104 3.54 -8.76 -4.97
N ARG A 105 2.25 -9.03 -4.74
CA ARG A 105 1.74 -9.63 -3.50
C ARG A 105 2.32 -11.02 -3.28
N ASP A 106 2.38 -11.85 -4.31
CA ASP A 106 2.94 -13.20 -4.20
C ASP A 106 4.45 -13.18 -3.92
N VAL A 107 5.19 -12.25 -4.54
CA VAL A 107 6.63 -12.06 -4.25
C VAL A 107 6.84 -11.65 -2.79
N ILE A 108 6.05 -10.70 -2.28
CA ILE A 108 6.15 -10.27 -0.87
C ILE A 108 5.80 -11.42 0.08
N ALA A 109 4.76 -12.19 -0.22
CA ALA A 109 4.36 -13.34 0.59
C ALA A 109 5.46 -14.41 0.68
N SER A 110 6.30 -14.55 -0.35
CA SER A 110 7.38 -15.54 -0.38
C SER A 110 8.63 -15.19 0.45
N SER A 111 8.75 -13.97 1.00
CA SER A 111 9.96 -13.54 1.71
C SER A 111 9.63 -12.84 3.04
N PRO A 112 10.12 -13.36 4.20
CA PRO A 112 9.96 -12.70 5.49
C PRO A 112 10.48 -11.26 5.52
N GLU A 113 11.62 -10.99 4.86
CA GLU A 113 12.21 -9.64 4.77
C GLU A 113 11.25 -8.65 4.10
N LEU A 114 10.56 -9.10 3.05
CA LEU A 114 9.59 -8.26 2.34
C LEU A 114 8.32 -8.05 3.16
N GLN A 115 7.84 -9.06 3.88
CA GLN A 115 6.70 -8.93 4.79
C GLN A 115 6.98 -7.96 5.94
N GLU A 116 8.17 -8.04 6.55
CA GLU A 116 8.62 -7.08 7.58
C GLU A 116 8.66 -5.66 7.03
N ARG A 117 9.14 -5.51 5.80
CA ARG A 117 9.17 -4.21 5.14
C ARG A 117 7.77 -3.66 4.91
N GLU A 118 6.85 -4.48 4.41
CA GLU A 118 5.45 -4.09 4.17
C GLU A 118 4.76 -3.67 5.48
N ARG A 119 4.96 -4.43 6.57
CA ARG A 119 4.45 -4.07 7.91
C ARG A 119 5.01 -2.73 8.38
N THR A 120 6.29 -2.46 8.13
CA THR A 120 6.92 -1.17 8.47
C THR A 120 6.27 -0.01 7.70
N LYS A 121 6.03 -0.17 6.40
CA LYS A 121 5.34 0.86 5.59
C LYS A 121 3.90 1.07 6.04
N ALA A 122 3.17 -0.01 6.35
CA ALA A 122 1.81 0.06 6.88
C ALA A 122 1.75 0.79 8.23
N ALA A 123 2.76 0.59 9.10
CA ALA A 123 2.87 1.34 10.36
C ALA A 123 3.04 2.85 10.10
N THR A 124 3.81 3.26 9.09
CA THR A 124 3.94 4.68 8.71
C THR A 124 2.60 5.28 8.27
N VAL A 125 1.79 4.53 7.53
CA VAL A 125 0.42 4.96 7.15
C VAL A 125 -0.46 5.11 8.40
N SER A 126 -0.44 4.14 9.31
CA SER A 126 -1.21 4.21 10.55
C SER A 126 -0.82 5.43 11.40
N VAL A 127 0.47 5.75 11.50
CA VAL A 127 0.93 6.95 12.23
C VAL A 127 0.40 8.23 11.57
N ALA A 128 0.46 8.32 10.25
CA ALA A 128 -0.03 9.50 9.53
C ALA A 128 -1.55 9.70 9.70
N ILE A 129 -2.34 8.62 9.67
CA ILE A 129 -3.77 8.66 9.94
C ILE A 129 -4.04 9.14 11.37
N GLN A 130 -3.33 8.58 12.36
CA GLN A 130 -3.49 8.95 13.76
C GLN A 130 -3.23 10.46 13.95
N GLN A 131 -2.12 10.96 13.42
CA GLN A 131 -1.74 12.37 13.55
C GLN A 131 -2.76 13.30 12.87
N ALA A 132 -3.28 12.91 11.70
CA ALA A 132 -4.33 13.68 11.03
C ALA A 132 -5.63 13.74 11.83
N LEU A 133 -6.03 12.63 12.47
CA LEU A 133 -7.21 12.60 13.34
C LEU A 133 -7.04 13.43 14.62
N GLU A 134 -5.86 13.39 15.23
CA GLU A 134 -5.52 14.23 16.39
C GLU A 134 -5.58 15.73 16.04
N GLN A 135 -5.10 16.10 14.85
CA GLN A 135 -5.22 17.47 14.34
C GLN A 135 -6.68 17.91 14.09
N ARG A 136 -7.57 16.96 13.77
CA ARG A 136 -9.03 17.19 13.71
C ARG A 136 -9.72 17.19 15.09
N GLY A 137 -8.95 17.11 16.18
CA GLY A 137 -9.48 17.14 17.54
C GLY A 137 -10.00 15.78 18.06
N THR A 138 -9.71 14.67 17.38
CA THR A 138 -10.06 13.35 17.88
C THR A 138 -9.09 12.94 19.00
N ALA A 139 -9.61 12.43 20.12
CA ALA A 139 -8.80 12.00 21.26
C ALA A 139 -7.79 10.91 20.86
N THR A 140 -6.55 11.00 21.38
CA THR A 140 -5.41 10.13 21.02
C THR A 140 -5.73 8.63 21.06
N GLY A 141 -6.43 8.14 22.09
CA GLY A 141 -6.81 6.73 22.19
C GLY A 141 -7.70 6.27 21.04
N THR A 142 -8.71 7.08 20.70
CA THR A 142 -9.63 6.83 19.58
C THR A 142 -8.92 6.96 18.24
N SER A 143 -8.07 7.98 18.05
CA SER A 143 -7.28 8.19 16.84
C SER A 143 -6.37 7.00 16.55
N LYS A 144 -5.67 6.49 17.57
CA LYS A 144 -4.80 5.32 17.46
C LYS A 144 -5.60 4.06 17.08
N ALA A 145 -6.71 3.79 17.76
CA ALA A 145 -7.56 2.63 17.48
C ALA A 145 -8.11 2.66 16.05
N ILE A 146 -8.64 3.81 15.61
CA ILE A 146 -9.15 3.98 14.25
C ILE A 146 -8.04 3.77 13.22
N ALA A 147 -6.87 4.36 13.42
CA ALA A 147 -5.76 4.23 12.48
C ALA A 147 -5.32 2.78 12.30
N GLN A 148 -5.20 2.03 13.40
CA GLN A 148 -4.81 0.62 13.37
C GLN A 148 -5.87 -0.25 12.67
N VAL A 149 -7.14 -0.11 13.06
CA VAL A 149 -8.24 -0.89 12.46
C VAL A 149 -8.41 -0.54 10.99
N ALA A 150 -8.34 0.73 10.62
CA ALA A 150 -8.48 1.15 9.23
C ALA A 150 -7.33 0.64 8.34
N THR A 151 -6.10 0.61 8.88
CA THR A 151 -4.94 0.04 8.16
C THR A 151 -5.12 -1.46 7.90
N ILE A 152 -5.66 -2.21 8.88
CA ILE A 152 -5.99 -3.63 8.72
C ILE A 152 -7.11 -3.81 7.69
N ALA A 153 -8.19 -3.02 7.80
CA ALA A 153 -9.31 -3.07 6.86
C ALA A 153 -8.86 -2.80 5.42
N PHE A 154 -7.97 -1.82 5.22
CA PHE A 154 -7.39 -1.51 3.92
C PHE A 154 -6.57 -2.65 3.35
N ALA A 155 -5.71 -3.28 4.17
CA ALA A 155 -4.92 -4.43 3.75
C ALA A 155 -5.82 -5.60 3.30
N ASN A 156 -6.86 -5.93 4.09
CA ASN A 156 -7.82 -6.98 3.74
C ASN A 156 -8.61 -6.63 2.46
N ALA A 157 -9.05 -5.39 2.32
CA ALA A 157 -9.73 -4.91 1.12
C ALA A 157 -8.85 -5.06 -0.13
N PHE A 158 -7.56 -4.78 -0.02
CA PHE A 158 -6.61 -4.92 -1.12
C PHE A 158 -6.44 -6.38 -1.54
N GLN A 159 -6.43 -7.32 -0.58
CA GLN A 159 -6.41 -8.75 -0.88
C GLN A 159 -7.69 -9.19 -1.62
N LEU A 160 -8.86 -8.84 -1.09
CA LEU A 160 -10.15 -9.15 -1.73
C LEU A 160 -10.23 -8.59 -3.15
N TRP A 161 -9.69 -7.39 -3.35
CA TRP A 161 -9.70 -6.72 -4.64
C TRP A 161 -8.79 -7.41 -5.67
N ILE A 162 -7.59 -7.84 -5.25
CA ILE A 162 -6.67 -8.65 -6.07
C ILE A 162 -7.31 -10.01 -6.42
N GLU A 163 -7.88 -10.71 -5.44
CA GLU A 163 -8.52 -12.02 -5.63
C GLU A 163 -9.73 -11.95 -6.56
N ALA A 164 -10.49 -10.85 -6.49
CA ALA A 164 -11.59 -10.56 -7.39
C ALA A 164 -11.13 -10.20 -8.82
N LYS A 165 -9.81 -10.17 -9.10
CA LYS A 165 -9.20 -9.68 -10.35
C LYS A 165 -9.71 -8.30 -10.74
N ALA A 166 -10.00 -7.46 -9.73
CA ALA A 166 -10.66 -6.17 -9.87
C ALA A 166 -11.96 -6.16 -10.69
N ASN A 167 -12.68 -7.27 -10.74
CA ASN A 167 -14.05 -7.31 -11.27
C ASN A 167 -15.03 -6.46 -10.45
N LYS A 168 -14.58 -5.93 -9.29
CA LYS A 168 -15.32 -5.00 -8.44
C LYS A 168 -14.43 -3.79 -8.11
N PRO A 169 -15.03 -2.59 -7.95
CA PRO A 169 -14.32 -1.43 -7.45
C PRO A 169 -13.65 -1.68 -6.10
N PHE A 170 -12.48 -1.08 -5.86
CA PHE A 170 -11.78 -1.19 -4.57
C PHE A 170 -12.66 -0.75 -3.38
N ARG A 171 -13.51 0.27 -3.59
CA ARG A 171 -14.49 0.74 -2.61
C ARG A 171 -15.39 -0.39 -2.07
N ASP A 172 -15.81 -1.31 -2.93
CA ASP A 172 -16.71 -2.40 -2.54
C ASP A 172 -15.97 -3.41 -1.66
N CYS A 173 -14.71 -3.67 -1.98
CA CYS A 173 -13.82 -4.50 -1.17
C CYS A 173 -13.55 -3.88 0.21
N LEU A 174 -13.35 -2.55 0.28
CA LEU A 174 -13.17 -1.85 1.56
C LEU A 174 -14.46 -1.84 2.39
N THR A 175 -15.61 -1.66 1.74
CA THR A 175 -16.93 -1.75 2.40
C THR A 175 -17.15 -3.16 2.96
N THR A 176 -16.77 -4.19 2.20
CA THR A 176 -16.85 -5.59 2.65
C THR A 176 -15.96 -5.82 3.87
N ALA A 177 -14.67 -5.50 3.79
CA ALA A 177 -13.72 -5.71 4.87
C ALA A 177 -14.11 -4.97 6.17
N THR A 178 -14.60 -3.74 6.05
CA THR A 178 -15.06 -2.97 7.22
C THR A 178 -16.36 -3.49 7.82
N THR A 179 -17.25 -4.05 7.00
CA THR A 179 -18.51 -4.66 7.47
C THR A 179 -18.25 -5.97 8.19
N GLU A 180 -17.34 -6.81 7.69
CA GLU A 180 -16.90 -8.04 8.36
C GLU A 180 -16.28 -7.74 9.73
N LEU A 181 -15.36 -6.77 9.79
CA LEU A 181 -14.75 -6.34 11.06
C LEU A 181 -15.79 -5.82 12.06
N ARG A 182 -16.75 -5.01 11.59
CA ARG A 182 -17.83 -4.51 12.45
C ARG A 182 -18.70 -5.64 12.99
N THR A 183 -19.03 -6.62 12.14
CA THR A 183 -19.84 -7.77 12.53
C THR A 183 -19.12 -8.62 13.56
N ALA A 184 -17.85 -8.93 13.34
CA ALA A 184 -17.02 -9.70 14.27
C ALA A 184 -16.83 -9.02 15.65
N LEU A 185 -16.85 -7.69 15.70
CA LEU A 185 -16.79 -6.93 16.96
C LEU A 185 -18.14 -6.78 17.66
N ALA A 186 -19.25 -6.85 16.91
CA ALA A 186 -20.61 -6.69 17.43
C ALA A 186 -21.20 -8.01 17.95
N ASP A 187 -20.80 -9.15 17.38
CA ASP A 187 -21.19 -10.49 17.83
C ASP A 187 -20.01 -11.16 18.57
N PRO A 188 -19.95 -11.06 19.91
CA PRO A 188 -19.00 -11.83 20.70
C PRO A 188 -19.51 -13.27 20.84
N SER A 189 -19.72 -13.99 19.74
CA SER A 189 -19.92 -15.44 19.86
C SER A 189 -18.58 -16.08 20.25
N PRO A 190 -18.53 -16.82 21.38
CA PRO A 190 -17.31 -17.49 21.78
C PRO A 190 -17.00 -18.61 20.79
N ALA A 191 -15.74 -18.65 20.33
CA ALA A 191 -15.15 -19.83 19.74
C ALA A 191 -15.07 -20.97 20.78
#